data_AF-A0A376VAB7-F1
#
_entry.id   AF-A0A376VAB7-F1
#
_cell.length_a   1.000
_cell.length_b   1.000
_cell.length_c   1.000
_cell.angle_alpha   90.00
_cell.angle_beta   90.00
_cell.angle_gamma   90.00
#
_symmetry.space_group_name_H-M   'P 1'
#
loop_
_entity.id
_entity.type
_entity.pdbx_description
1 polymer ?
#
loop_
_entity_poly.entity_id
_entity_poly.type
_entity_poly.pdbx_seq_one_letter_code
_entity_poly.pdbx_strand_id
1 'polypeptide(L)'
;MTQTAVIPDYLKPAMERLETAWSAHLASASRMDETTAAISQVEAQKKELEQENDNDSGAWRTAFRAGGAVITDELKQRHLARVARGELVQECDNMAEVLSFELDSFKGACDRTARAYRQAHHSVLSQYAEHELNAALRDTCSALVRAMKLNILVLNNPLANTTGPSGIYRTGKGCDAAGERPA
;
A
#
# COMPACT_ATOMS: atom_id res chain seq x y z
N MET A 1 -14.56 5.54 31.96
CA MET A 1 -15.78 5.38 31.14
C MET A 1 -15.37 5.43 29.68
N THR A 2 -15.13 4.29 29.06
CA THR A 2 -14.97 4.18 27.60
C THR A 2 -16.37 4.28 27.01
N GLN A 3 -16.76 5.47 26.59
CA GLN A 3 -17.96 5.64 25.79
C GLN A 3 -17.70 4.94 24.46
N THR A 4 -18.24 3.74 24.30
CA THR A 4 -18.37 3.12 22.99
C THR A 4 -19.20 4.08 22.16
N ALA A 5 -18.55 4.90 21.35
CA ALA A 5 -19.23 5.84 20.47
C ALA A 5 -20.15 4.99 19.58
N VAL A 6 -21.46 5.12 19.80
CA VAL A 6 -22.46 4.43 18.98
C VAL A 6 -22.33 5.00 17.59
N ILE A 7 -21.86 4.19 16.65
CA ILE A 7 -21.70 4.63 15.27
C ILE A 7 -23.10 4.96 14.73
N PRO A 8 -23.31 6.17 14.20
CA PRO A 8 -24.57 6.55 13.60
C PRO A 8 -24.98 5.60 12.46
N ASP A 9 -26.28 5.31 12.36
CA ASP A 9 -26.82 4.38 11.36
C ASP A 9 -26.44 4.76 9.91
N TYR A 10 -26.38 6.07 9.62
CA TYR A 10 -26.01 6.57 8.30
C TYR A 10 -24.55 6.28 7.92
N LEU A 11 -23.66 6.03 8.88
CA LEU A 11 -22.25 5.71 8.64
C LEU A 11 -21.98 4.21 8.51
N LYS A 12 -22.90 3.34 8.92
CA LYS A 12 -22.68 1.88 8.92
C LYS A 12 -22.15 1.34 7.58
N PRO A 13 -22.72 1.71 6.41
CA PRO A 13 -22.22 1.21 5.13
C PRO A 13 -20.82 1.73 4.77
N ALA A 14 -20.44 2.92 5.24
CA ALA A 14 -19.11 3.46 5.04
C ALA A 14 -18.08 2.76 5.94
N MET A 15 -18.46 2.44 7.17
CA MET A 15 -17.60 1.69 8.07
C MET A 15 -17.39 0.24 7.64
N GLU A 16 -18.41 -0.46 7.16
CA GLU A 16 -18.26 -1.83 6.65
C GLU A 16 -17.25 -1.89 5.50
N ARG A 17 -17.27 -0.88 4.62
CA ARG A 17 -16.27 -0.72 3.56
C ARG A 17 -14.88 -0.43 4.11
N LEU A 18 -14.77 0.38 5.15
CA LEU A 18 -13.49 0.65 5.82
C LEU A 18 -12.89 -0.62 6.42
N GLU A 19 -13.69 -1.40 7.13
CA GLU A 19 -13.28 -2.67 7.75
C GLU A 19 -12.85 -3.71 6.71
N THR A 20 -13.62 -3.81 5.62
CA THR A 20 -13.29 -4.67 4.48
C THR A 20 -11.97 -4.25 3.83
N ALA A 21 -11.74 -2.94 3.64
CA ALA A 21 -10.51 -2.44 3.06
C ALA A 21 -9.31 -2.61 4.01
N TRP A 22 -9.53 -2.49 5.32
CA TRP A 22 -8.52 -2.71 6.35
C TRP A 22 -8.07 -4.17 6.38
N SER A 23 -9.01 -5.11 6.48
CA SER A 23 -8.71 -6.54 6.49
C SER A 23 -7.99 -6.98 5.21
N ALA A 24 -8.41 -6.47 4.04
CA ALA A 24 -7.73 -6.74 2.77
C ALA A 24 -6.29 -6.19 2.73
N HIS A 25 -6.07 -5.00 3.29
CA HIS A 25 -4.73 -4.41 3.37
C HIS A 25 -3.83 -5.19 4.34
N LEU A 26 -4.34 -5.56 5.51
CA LEU A 26 -3.61 -6.38 6.50
C LEU A 26 -3.19 -7.73 5.90
N ALA A 27 -4.11 -8.41 5.21
CA ALA A 27 -3.81 -9.67 4.53
C ALA A 27 -2.74 -9.50 3.44
N SER A 28 -2.77 -8.38 2.70
CA SER A 28 -1.73 -8.07 1.69
C SER A 28 -0.36 -7.83 2.34
N ALA A 29 -0.33 -7.11 3.46
CA ALA A 29 0.89 -6.83 4.20
C ALA A 29 1.50 -8.12 4.80
N SER A 30 0.68 -8.98 5.42
CA SER A 30 1.13 -10.28 5.97
C SER A 30 1.84 -11.13 4.91
N ARG A 31 1.27 -11.21 3.70
CA ARG A 31 1.89 -11.95 2.59
C ARG A 31 3.25 -11.38 2.18
N MET A 32 3.42 -10.07 2.21
CA MET A 32 4.73 -9.46 1.94
C MET A 32 5.76 -9.83 3.00
N ASP A 33 5.36 -9.80 4.27
CA ASP A 33 6.25 -10.15 5.39
C ASP A 33 6.64 -11.64 5.32
N GLU A 34 5.67 -12.51 5.04
CA GLU A 34 5.89 -13.96 4.83
C GLU A 34 6.87 -14.24 3.68
N THR A 35 6.68 -13.61 2.51
CA THR A 35 7.60 -13.77 1.37
C THR A 35 8.99 -13.20 1.67
N THR A 36 9.08 -12.08 2.38
CA THR A 36 10.36 -11.49 2.79
C THR A 36 11.12 -12.42 3.74
N ALA A 37 10.40 -13.06 4.68
CA ALA A 37 10.97 -14.06 5.56
C ALA A 37 11.42 -15.32 4.79
N ALA A 38 10.63 -15.77 3.81
CA ALA A 38 11.00 -16.90 2.95
C ALA A 38 12.27 -16.63 2.13
N ILE A 39 12.42 -15.43 1.55
CA ILE A 39 13.65 -15.01 0.86
C ILE A 39 14.84 -15.08 1.82
N SER A 40 14.70 -14.52 3.01
CA SER A 40 15.76 -14.52 4.04
C SER A 40 16.17 -15.95 4.42
N GLN A 41 15.21 -16.87 4.51
CA GLN A 41 15.46 -18.27 4.79
C GLN A 41 16.21 -18.97 3.65
N VAL A 42 15.81 -18.74 2.40
CA VAL A 42 16.48 -19.30 1.22
C VAL A 42 17.92 -18.78 1.11
N GLU A 43 18.15 -17.50 1.36
CA GLU A 43 19.50 -16.92 1.39
C GLU A 43 20.37 -17.51 2.51
N ALA A 44 19.78 -17.78 3.68
CA ALA A 44 20.50 -18.42 4.79
C ALA A 44 20.88 -19.87 4.44
N GLN A 45 19.95 -20.63 3.87
CA GLN A 45 20.18 -22.02 3.43
C GLN A 45 21.24 -22.09 2.34
N LYS A 46 21.22 -21.15 1.38
CA LYS A 46 22.25 -21.04 0.34
C LYS A 46 23.64 -20.87 0.95
N LYS A 47 23.80 -19.95 1.91
CA LYS A 47 25.10 -19.69 2.57
C LYS A 47 25.64 -20.93 3.30
N GLU A 48 24.76 -21.70 3.94
CA GLU A 48 25.14 -22.95 4.60
C GLU A 48 25.68 -23.97 3.58
N LEU A 49 24.97 -24.16 2.46
CA LEU A 49 25.39 -25.06 1.39
C LEU A 49 26.71 -24.62 0.73
N GLU A 50 26.90 -23.31 0.51
CA GLU A 50 28.15 -22.75 -0.02
C GLU A 50 29.33 -23.00 0.92
N GLN A 51 29.14 -22.78 2.23
CA GLN A 51 30.18 -23.01 3.24
C GLN A 51 30.58 -24.49 3.30
N GLU A 52 29.62 -25.42 3.23
CA GLU A 52 29.93 -26.85 3.16
C GLU A 52 30.68 -27.23 1.89
N ASN A 53 30.27 -26.68 0.74
CA ASN A 53 30.85 -26.98 -0.57
C ASN A 53 32.30 -26.49 -0.68
N ASP A 54 32.60 -25.29 -0.19
CA ASP A 54 33.95 -24.70 -0.22
C ASP A 54 34.95 -25.50 0.61
N ASN A 55 34.53 -25.93 1.81
CA ASN A 55 35.35 -26.76 2.70
C ASN A 55 35.71 -28.12 2.04
N ASP A 56 34.77 -28.71 1.29
CA ASP A 56 34.95 -30.04 0.69
C ASP A 56 35.75 -30.01 -0.63
N SER A 57 35.68 -28.91 -1.39
CA SER A 57 36.37 -28.75 -2.68
C SER A 57 37.91 -28.84 -2.56
N GLY A 58 38.49 -28.11 -1.60
CA GLY A 58 39.94 -28.12 -1.35
C GLY A 58 40.43 -29.47 -0.81
N ALA A 59 39.66 -30.08 0.09
CA ALA A 59 39.96 -31.39 0.66
C ALA A 59 39.92 -32.51 -0.39
N TRP A 60 38.90 -32.50 -1.25
CA TRP A 60 38.73 -33.49 -2.31
C TRP A 60 39.90 -33.46 -3.31
N ARG A 61 40.27 -32.27 -3.81
CA ARG A 61 41.40 -32.11 -4.76
C ARG A 61 42.72 -32.57 -4.15
N THR A 62 42.91 -32.35 -2.86
CA THR A 62 44.11 -32.77 -2.13
C THR A 62 44.17 -34.28 -1.98
N ALA A 63 43.07 -34.92 -1.59
CA ALA A 63 42.97 -36.38 -1.48
C ALA A 63 43.14 -37.08 -2.84
N PHE A 64 42.58 -36.52 -3.92
CA PHE A 64 42.74 -37.06 -5.27
C PHE A 64 44.22 -37.02 -5.74
N ARG A 65 44.93 -35.92 -5.47
CA ARG A 65 46.37 -35.83 -5.78
C ARG A 65 47.21 -36.78 -4.93
N ALA A 66 46.94 -36.86 -3.63
CA ALA A 66 47.65 -37.78 -2.73
C ALA A 66 47.42 -39.25 -3.09
N GLY A 67 46.23 -39.59 -3.60
CA GLY A 67 45.88 -40.93 -4.09
C GLY A 67 46.44 -41.26 -5.48
N GLY A 68 47.33 -40.43 -6.05
CA GLY A 68 47.95 -40.71 -7.35
C GLY A 68 46.97 -40.63 -8.54
N ALA A 69 45.97 -39.77 -8.46
CA ALA A 69 44.91 -39.60 -9.48
C ALA A 69 44.04 -40.85 -9.72
N VAL A 70 43.98 -41.78 -8.76
CA VAL A 70 43.05 -42.91 -8.78
C VAL A 70 41.71 -42.48 -8.17
N ILE A 71 40.61 -42.68 -8.88
CA ILE A 71 39.25 -42.42 -8.38
C ILE A 71 38.79 -43.64 -7.58
N THR A 72 38.85 -43.54 -6.25
CA THR A 72 38.24 -44.52 -5.35
C THR A 72 36.74 -44.30 -5.23
N ASP A 73 35.99 -45.29 -4.73
CA ASP A 73 34.55 -45.15 -4.53
C ASP A 73 34.22 -44.05 -3.51
N GLU A 74 35.03 -43.86 -2.48
CA GLU A 74 34.86 -42.77 -1.51
C GLU A 74 35.05 -41.39 -2.16
N LEU A 75 36.08 -41.24 -3.00
CA LEU A 75 36.30 -40.01 -3.76
C LEU A 75 35.15 -39.75 -4.75
N LYS A 76 34.64 -40.80 -5.40
CA LYS A 76 33.47 -40.70 -6.29
C LYS A 76 32.23 -40.25 -5.53
N GLN A 77 31.93 -40.86 -4.39
CA GLN A 77 30.77 -40.49 -3.55
C GLN A 77 30.86 -39.04 -3.06
N ARG A 78 32.02 -38.62 -2.57
CA ARG A 78 32.25 -37.21 -2.17
C ARG A 78 32.06 -36.25 -3.34
N HIS A 79 32.55 -36.61 -4.52
CA HIS A 79 32.36 -35.78 -5.71
C HIS A 79 30.89 -35.63 -6.07
N LEU A 80 30.13 -36.73 -6.07
CA LEU A 80 28.69 -36.72 -6.34
C LEU A 80 27.92 -35.88 -5.32
N ALA A 81 28.22 -36.02 -4.02
CA ALA A 81 27.61 -35.21 -2.97
C ALA A 81 27.91 -33.71 -3.17
N ARG A 82 29.13 -33.38 -3.59
CA ARG A 82 29.52 -32.00 -3.91
C ARG A 82 28.75 -31.44 -5.11
N VAL A 83 28.63 -32.21 -6.19
CA VAL A 83 27.84 -31.81 -7.37
C VAL A 83 26.39 -31.58 -6.96
N ALA A 84 25.80 -32.50 -6.18
CA ALA A 84 24.43 -32.34 -5.69
C ALA A 84 24.26 -31.06 -4.85
N ARG A 85 25.21 -30.73 -3.96
CA ARG A 85 25.18 -29.46 -3.22
C ARG A 85 25.28 -28.23 -4.13
N GLY A 86 26.11 -28.27 -5.17
CA GLY A 86 26.19 -27.21 -6.16
C GLY A 86 24.86 -26.98 -6.88
N GLU A 87 24.17 -28.06 -7.28
CA GLU A 87 22.84 -27.96 -7.88
C GLU A 87 21.80 -27.42 -6.88
N LEU A 88 21.90 -27.78 -5.59
CA LEU A 88 21.01 -27.22 -4.55
C LEU A 88 21.25 -25.72 -4.32
N VAL A 89 22.50 -25.24 -4.39
CA VAL A 89 22.81 -23.80 -4.33
C VAL A 89 22.15 -23.07 -5.51
N GLN A 90 22.25 -23.63 -6.72
CA GLN A 90 21.60 -23.06 -7.90
C GLN A 90 20.08 -23.04 -7.75
N GLU A 91 19.48 -24.08 -7.16
CA GLU A 91 18.05 -24.10 -6.90
C GLU A 91 17.61 -23.06 -5.86
N CYS A 92 18.45 -22.80 -4.84
CA CYS A 92 18.21 -21.67 -3.92
C CYS A 92 18.24 -20.32 -4.65
N ASP A 93 19.17 -20.13 -5.59
CA ASP A 93 19.21 -18.90 -6.41
C ASP A 93 17.96 -18.74 -7.26
N ASN A 94 17.54 -19.81 -7.97
CA ASN A 94 16.32 -19.81 -8.76
C ASN A 94 15.09 -19.48 -7.89
N MET A 95 15.01 -20.08 -6.70
CA MET A 95 13.91 -19.83 -5.77
C MET A 95 13.90 -18.39 -5.25
N ALA A 96 15.07 -17.82 -4.93
CA ALA A 96 15.18 -16.42 -4.52
C ALA A 96 14.71 -15.46 -5.61
N GLU A 97 15.03 -15.72 -6.88
CA GLU A 97 14.54 -14.95 -8.02
C GLU A 97 13.02 -15.00 -8.13
N VAL A 98 12.43 -16.21 -8.06
CA VAL A 98 10.96 -16.37 -8.10
C VAL A 98 10.29 -15.63 -6.95
N LEU A 99 10.77 -15.80 -5.72
CA LEU A 99 10.22 -15.12 -4.55
C LEU A 99 10.37 -13.59 -4.65
N SER A 100 11.47 -13.10 -5.22
CA SER A 100 11.66 -11.66 -5.44
C SER A 100 10.63 -11.08 -6.42
N PHE A 101 10.32 -11.83 -7.49
CA PHE A 101 9.30 -11.44 -8.45
C PHE A 101 7.89 -11.46 -7.82
N GLU A 102 7.58 -12.49 -7.02
CA GLU A 102 6.33 -12.55 -6.26
C GLU A 102 6.21 -11.40 -5.26
N LEU A 103 7.29 -11.07 -4.55
CA LEU A 103 7.34 -9.95 -3.61
C LEU A 103 7.01 -8.63 -4.31
N ASP A 104 7.54 -8.40 -5.51
CA ASP A 104 7.24 -7.19 -6.29
C ASP A 104 5.77 -7.15 -6.75
N SER A 105 5.20 -8.30 -7.12
CA SER A 105 3.76 -8.42 -7.37
C SER A 105 2.93 -8.10 -6.12
N PHE A 106 3.32 -8.60 -4.95
CA PHE A 106 2.65 -8.33 -3.68
C PHE A 106 2.77 -6.88 -3.23
N LYS A 107 3.91 -6.20 -3.45
CA LYS A 107 4.03 -4.75 -3.24
C LYS A 107 2.97 -3.99 -4.04
N GLY A 108 2.81 -4.33 -5.32
CA GLY A 108 1.79 -3.71 -6.17
C GLY A 108 0.36 -3.97 -5.68
N ALA A 109 0.07 -5.16 -5.16
CA ALA A 109 -1.23 -5.47 -4.54
C ALA A 109 -1.45 -4.70 -3.23
N CYS A 110 -0.42 -4.61 -2.39
CA CYS A 110 -0.44 -3.88 -1.13
C CYS A 110 -0.67 -2.38 -1.33
N ASP A 111 -0.02 -1.77 -2.33
CA ASP A 111 -0.25 -0.37 -2.70
C ASP A 111 -1.70 -0.08 -3.09
N ARG A 112 -2.32 -1.02 -3.83
CA ARG A 112 -3.73 -0.91 -4.23
C ARG A 112 -4.66 -1.00 -3.01
N THR A 113 -4.44 -1.97 -2.13
CA THR A 113 -5.26 -2.13 -0.92
C THR A 113 -5.04 -0.99 0.08
N ALA A 114 -3.81 -0.48 0.21
CA ALA A 114 -3.48 0.70 1.00
C ALA A 114 -4.21 1.96 0.49
N ARG A 115 -4.26 2.15 -0.83
CA ARG A 115 -5.02 3.26 -1.44
C ARG A 115 -6.51 3.11 -1.17
N ALA A 116 -7.07 1.92 -1.34
CA ALA A 116 -8.48 1.65 -1.07
C ALA A 116 -8.84 1.90 0.41
N TYR A 117 -7.99 1.46 1.34
CA TYR A 117 -8.15 1.70 2.77
C TYR A 117 -8.12 3.20 3.11
N ARG A 118 -7.14 3.95 2.60
CA ARG A 118 -7.07 5.41 2.77
C ARG A 118 -8.30 6.12 2.21
N GLN A 119 -8.79 5.70 1.05
CA GLN A 119 -9.98 6.28 0.44
C GLN A 119 -11.23 5.98 1.28
N ALA A 120 -11.39 4.75 1.77
CA ALA A 120 -12.50 4.39 2.65
C ALA A 120 -12.46 5.20 3.95
N HIS A 121 -11.26 5.37 4.54
CA HIS A 121 -11.07 6.17 5.75
C HIS A 121 -11.47 7.63 5.53
N HIS A 122 -10.97 8.24 4.45
CA HIS A 122 -11.34 9.60 4.07
C HIS A 122 -12.84 9.73 3.81
N SER A 123 -13.47 8.74 3.18
CA SER A 123 -14.91 8.73 2.92
C SER A 123 -15.73 8.72 4.20
N VAL A 124 -15.35 7.92 5.20
CA VAL A 124 -16.06 7.87 6.51
C VAL A 124 -16.00 9.23 7.19
N LEU A 125 -14.79 9.81 7.30
CA LEU A 125 -14.60 11.12 7.93
C LEU A 125 -15.35 12.24 7.22
N SER A 126 -15.31 12.24 5.89
CA SER A 126 -15.98 13.27 5.09
C SER A 126 -17.50 13.19 5.22
N GLN A 127 -18.08 11.99 5.19
CA GLN A 127 -19.52 11.79 5.38
C GLN A 127 -19.98 12.22 6.78
N TYR A 128 -19.20 11.87 7.81
CA TYR A 128 -19.49 12.31 9.17
C TYR A 128 -19.46 13.84 9.27
N ALA A 129 -18.37 14.47 8.84
CA ALA A 129 -18.20 15.91 8.91
C ALA A 129 -19.28 16.66 8.11
N GLU A 130 -19.61 16.18 6.92
CA GLU A 130 -20.68 16.75 6.09
C GLU A 130 -22.05 16.64 6.78
N HIS A 131 -22.35 15.48 7.38
CA HIS A 131 -23.61 15.27 8.08
C HIS A 131 -23.74 16.18 9.30
N GLU A 132 -22.73 16.20 10.17
CA GLU A 132 -22.74 17.01 11.40
C GLU A 132 -22.78 18.50 11.09
N LEU A 133 -22.03 18.96 10.08
CA LEU A 133 -22.07 20.35 9.64
C LEU A 133 -23.46 20.73 9.11
N ASN A 134 -24.06 19.88 8.28
CA ASN A 134 -25.40 20.12 7.74
C ASN A 134 -26.46 20.13 8.84
N ALA A 135 -26.38 19.22 9.81
CA ALA A 135 -27.27 19.19 10.97
C ALA A 135 -27.12 20.48 11.80
N ALA A 136 -25.89 20.89 12.12
CA ALA A 136 -25.62 22.12 12.85
C ALA A 136 -26.18 23.36 12.12
N LEU A 137 -25.95 23.48 10.81
CA LEU A 137 -26.44 24.61 10.01
C LEU A 137 -27.97 24.68 9.98
N ARG A 138 -28.65 23.53 9.88
CA ARG A 138 -30.12 23.44 9.82
C ARG A 138 -30.77 23.70 11.17
N ASP A 139 -30.22 23.14 12.24
CA ASP A 139 -30.89 23.12 13.53
C ASP A 139 -30.49 24.32 14.40
N THR A 140 -29.20 24.65 14.43
CA THR A 140 -28.69 25.73 15.30
C THR A 140 -28.60 27.08 14.58
N CYS A 141 -28.19 27.08 13.31
CA CYS A 141 -27.88 28.30 12.56
C CYS A 141 -28.96 28.68 11.52
N SER A 142 -30.19 28.16 11.66
CA SER A 142 -31.26 28.38 10.68
C SER A 142 -31.56 29.86 10.42
N ALA A 143 -31.48 30.70 11.47
CA ALA A 143 -31.65 32.14 11.36
C ALA A 143 -30.56 32.81 10.53
N LEU A 144 -29.30 32.39 10.71
CA LEU A 144 -28.16 32.88 9.93
C LEU A 144 -28.31 32.51 8.45
N VAL A 145 -28.66 31.25 8.15
CA VAL A 145 -28.89 30.78 6.78
C VAL A 145 -30.00 31.58 6.10
N ARG A 146 -31.11 31.84 6.80
CA ARG A 146 -32.20 32.70 6.30
C ARG A 146 -31.72 34.14 6.05
N ALA A 147 -30.97 34.72 6.98
CA ALA A 147 -30.43 36.07 6.84
C ALA A 147 -29.51 36.20 5.62
N MET A 148 -28.60 35.24 5.41
CA MET A 148 -27.74 35.20 4.22
C MET A 148 -28.55 35.06 2.93
N LYS A 149 -29.58 34.20 2.91
CA LYS A 149 -30.46 34.05 1.75
C LYS A 149 -31.20 35.35 1.42
N LEU A 150 -31.70 36.06 2.43
CA LEU A 150 -32.34 37.37 2.25
C LEU A 150 -31.33 38.41 1.73
N ASN A 151 -30.11 38.44 2.26
CA ASN A 151 -29.07 39.35 1.80
C ASN A 151 -28.72 39.12 0.31
N ILE A 152 -28.57 37.87 -0.11
CA ILE A 152 -28.33 37.52 -1.53
C ILE A 152 -29.49 37.98 -2.41
N LEU A 153 -30.75 37.79 -1.98
CA LEU A 153 -31.91 38.25 -2.73
C LEU A 153 -31.94 39.79 -2.88
N VAL A 154 -31.54 40.51 -1.84
CA VAL A 154 -31.42 41.97 -1.88
C VAL A 154 -30.30 42.38 -2.84
N LEU A 155 -29.12 41.78 -2.73
CA LEU A 155 -27.97 42.11 -3.59
C LEU A 155 -28.18 41.76 -5.07
N ASN A 156 -28.96 40.71 -5.35
CA ASN A 156 -29.35 40.34 -6.71
C ASN A 156 -30.43 41.26 -7.30
N ASN A 157 -31.02 42.16 -6.48
CA ASN A 157 -31.93 43.17 -6.99
C ASN A 157 -31.13 44.24 -7.76
N PRO A 158 -31.39 44.44 -9.06
CA PRO A 158 -30.63 45.40 -9.89
C PRO A 158 -30.76 46.85 -9.42
N LEU A 159 -31.80 47.17 -8.62
CA LEU A 159 -31.99 48.49 -8.02
C LEU A 159 -31.23 48.68 -6.71
N ALA A 160 -30.77 47.59 -6.08
CA ALA A 160 -30.03 47.62 -4.82
C ALA A 160 -28.50 47.63 -5.03
N ASN A 161 -28.02 47.34 -6.24
CA ASN A 161 -26.61 47.46 -6.58
C ASN A 161 -26.23 48.93 -6.76
N THR A 162 -25.65 49.53 -5.73
CA THR A 162 -25.15 50.92 -5.75
C THR A 162 -23.79 51.06 -6.43
N THR A 163 -23.15 49.94 -6.77
CA THR A 163 -21.91 49.89 -7.54
C THR A 163 -22.25 49.98 -9.03
N GLY A 164 -21.79 51.04 -9.70
CA GLY A 164 -22.00 51.26 -11.13
C GLY A 164 -21.47 50.10 -12.01
N PRO A 165 -21.65 50.18 -13.35
CA PRO A 165 -21.37 49.08 -14.30
C PRO A 165 -19.95 48.49 -14.22
N SER A 166 -18.98 49.23 -13.68
CA SER A 166 -17.58 48.83 -13.49
C SER A 166 -17.31 48.01 -12.22
N GLY A 167 -18.30 47.80 -11.35
CA GLY A 167 -18.15 47.19 -10.03
C GLY A 167 -18.95 45.91 -9.80
N ILE A 168 -19.33 45.16 -10.85
CA ILE A 168 -19.99 43.86 -10.69
C ILE A 168 -18.99 42.83 -10.16
N TYR A 169 -18.73 42.86 -8.86
CA TYR A 169 -18.07 41.75 -8.19
C TYR A 169 -19.06 40.58 -8.14
N ARG A 170 -18.81 39.62 -9.02
CA ARG A 170 -19.49 38.32 -9.17
C ARG A 170 -20.05 37.79 -7.84
N THR A 171 -21.37 37.78 -7.71
CA THR A 171 -22.06 36.90 -6.77
C THR A 171 -22.04 35.48 -7.36
N GLY A 172 -21.25 34.59 -6.75
CA GLY A 172 -21.43 33.14 -6.90
C GLY A 172 -20.72 32.41 -8.05
N LYS A 173 -19.48 32.77 -8.44
CA LYS A 173 -18.63 31.82 -9.20
C LYS A 173 -17.80 30.98 -8.23
N GLY A 174 -18.21 29.73 -8.04
CA GLY A 174 -17.27 28.66 -7.71
C GLY A 174 -16.18 28.59 -8.78
N CYS A 175 -14.96 28.30 -8.35
CA CYS A 175 -13.78 28.20 -9.19
C CYS A 175 -13.90 27.03 -10.18
N ASP A 176 -14.31 27.29 -11.41
CA ASP A 176 -13.99 26.43 -12.55
C ASP A 176 -12.77 27.04 -13.26
N ALA A 177 -11.60 26.53 -12.92
CA ALA A 177 -10.36 26.81 -13.62
C ALA A 177 -10.30 25.96 -14.91
N ALA A 178 -10.80 26.50 -16.01
CA ALA A 178 -10.42 26.06 -17.34
C ALA A 178 -9.34 27.04 -17.86
N GLY A 179 -8.11 26.55 -17.97
CA GLY A 179 -6.98 27.31 -18.48
C GLY A 179 -7.03 27.43 -20.00
N GLU A 180 -6.89 28.66 -20.50
CA GLU A 180 -6.43 28.95 -21.85
C GLU A 180 -5.10 29.69 -21.77
N ARG A 181 -4.05 29.08 -22.35
CA ARG A 181 -2.77 29.72 -22.67
C ARG A 181 -2.93 30.52 -23.96
N PRO A 182 -2.38 31.73 -24.08
CA PRO A 182 -2.15 32.33 -25.39
C PRO A 182 -0.82 31.85 -25.99
N ALA A 183 -0.78 31.92 -27.32
CA ALA A 183 0.26 31.46 -28.24
C ALA A 183 1.65 32.09 -28.03
#